data_AF-A0A7C4W133-F1
#
_entry.id   AF-A0A7C4W133-F1
#
_cell.length_a   1.000
_cell.length_b   1.000
_cell.length_c   1.000
_cell.angle_alpha   90.00
_cell.angle_beta   90.00
_cell.angle_gamma   90.00
#
_symmetry.space_group_name_H-M   'P 1'
#
loop_
_entity.id
_entity.type
_entity.pdbx_description
1 polymer ?
#
loop_
_entity_poly.entity_id
_entity_poly.type
_entity_poly.pdbx_seq_one_letter_code
_entity_poly.pdbx_strand_id
1 'polypeptide(L)'
;MAMKLLAFLESPHDVRNAVGYLLGGWLSVYAFVAHIEWSFPGRFTQANVLRLLVVGIGICYCVLRFKLWARKMCIFFNIGVIGVHFLFLVARIAALGLTPDSLTVHALLNCVLFGFSTWFLIRPETASFFKELDAKAKADSDASAS
;
A
#
# COMPACT_ATOMS: atom_id res chain seq x y z
N MET A 1 -12.78 -6.07 -16.32
CA MET A 1 -12.49 -5.26 -15.11
C MET A 1 -13.68 -5.24 -14.15
N ALA A 2 -14.92 -5.07 -14.64
CA ALA A 2 -16.17 -5.12 -13.84
C ALA A 2 -16.32 -6.37 -12.94
N MET A 3 -15.99 -7.56 -13.45
CA MET A 3 -16.10 -8.83 -12.69
C MET A 3 -15.15 -8.91 -11.47
N LYS A 4 -14.01 -8.20 -11.50
CA LYS A 4 -13.07 -8.13 -10.37
C LYS A 4 -13.48 -7.09 -9.33
N LEU A 5 -14.19 -6.05 -9.76
CA LEU A 5 -14.71 -5.01 -8.87
C LEU A 5 -15.91 -5.54 -8.06
N LEU A 6 -16.79 -6.31 -8.69
CA LEU A 6 -17.89 -7.00 -7.99
C LEU A 6 -17.35 -8.02 -6.97
N ALA A 7 -16.38 -8.85 -7.36
CA ALA A 7 -15.71 -9.75 -6.43
C ALA A 7 -14.99 -9.02 -5.27
N PHE A 8 -14.50 -7.80 -5.51
CA PHE A 8 -13.96 -6.95 -4.45
C PHE A 8 -15.06 -6.44 -3.51
N LEU A 9 -16.21 -6.01 -4.05
CA LEU A 9 -17.35 -5.55 -3.23
C LEU A 9 -17.96 -6.67 -2.40
N GLU A 10 -17.93 -7.92 -2.88
CA GLU A 10 -18.38 -9.11 -2.16
C GLU A 10 -17.35 -9.64 -1.15
N SER A 11 -16.10 -9.16 -1.19
CA SER A 11 -15.06 -9.61 -0.26
C SER A 11 -15.32 -9.17 1.18
N PRO A 12 -14.75 -9.88 2.18
CA PRO A 12 -14.94 -9.55 3.59
C PRO A 12 -14.61 -8.09 3.89
N HIS A 13 -15.32 -7.48 4.85
CA HIS A 13 -15.15 -6.08 5.22
C HIS A 13 -13.68 -5.73 5.53
N ASP A 14 -12.96 -6.62 6.22
CA ASP A 14 -11.54 -6.46 6.52
C ASP A 14 -10.65 -6.44 5.27
N VAL A 15 -10.96 -7.25 4.25
CA VAL A 15 -10.22 -7.25 2.97
C VAL A 15 -10.45 -5.94 2.23
N ARG A 16 -11.70 -5.47 2.18
CA ARG A 16 -12.05 -4.19 1.55
C ARG A 16 -11.38 -3.03 2.25
N ASN A 17 -11.38 -3.02 3.58
CA ASN A 17 -10.69 -2.02 4.39
C ASN A 17 -9.17 -2.06 4.12
N ALA A 18 -8.54 -3.24 4.19
CA ALA A 18 -7.11 -3.41 3.91
C ALA A 18 -6.70 -2.77 2.57
N VAL A 19 -7.45 -3.06 1.50
CA VAL A 19 -7.20 -2.54 0.16
C VAL A 19 -7.54 -1.05 0.06
N GLY A 20 -8.63 -0.61 0.68
CA GLY A 20 -9.02 0.80 0.71
C GLY A 20 -7.95 1.67 1.35
N TYR A 21 -7.45 1.27 2.53
CA TYR A 21 -6.33 1.93 3.20
C TYR A 21 -5.03 1.86 2.40
N LEU A 22 -4.78 0.77 1.68
CA LEU A 22 -3.61 0.65 0.79
C LEU A 22 -3.67 1.67 -0.36
N LEU A 23 -4.81 1.73 -1.06
CA LEU A 23 -5.03 2.64 -2.18
C LEU A 23 -4.93 4.10 -1.72
N GLY A 24 -5.59 4.43 -0.60
CA GLY A 24 -5.50 5.75 0.02
C GLY A 24 -4.07 6.09 0.46
N GLY A 25 -3.36 5.10 1.02
CA GLY A 25 -1.96 5.25 1.43
C GLY A 25 -1.05 5.61 0.25
N TRP A 26 -1.16 4.90 -0.88
CA TRP A 26 -0.38 5.23 -2.08
C TRP A 26 -0.73 6.60 -2.67
N LEU A 27 -2.01 6.96 -2.69
CA LEU A 27 -2.43 8.30 -3.11
C LEU A 27 -1.81 9.38 -2.21
N SER A 28 -1.80 9.16 -0.89
CA SER A 28 -1.19 10.05 0.08
C SER A 28 0.34 10.12 -0.04
N VAL A 29 1.02 9.01 -0.40
CA VAL A 29 2.46 9.01 -0.73
C VAL A 29 2.75 9.85 -1.97
N TYR A 30 1.93 9.74 -3.01
CA TYR A 30 2.11 10.56 -4.21
C TYR A 30 1.88 12.05 -3.91
N ALA A 31 0.86 12.36 -3.11
CA ALA A 31 0.63 13.73 -2.64
C ALA A 31 1.82 14.25 -1.82
N PHE A 32 2.39 13.42 -0.93
CA PHE A 32 3.56 13.77 -0.12
C PHE A 32 4.79 14.10 -1.00
N VAL A 33 5.08 13.26 -2.00
CA VAL A 33 6.21 13.48 -2.90
C VAL A 33 6.00 14.72 -3.78
N ALA A 34 4.78 14.93 -4.29
CA ALA A 34 4.44 16.15 -5.02
C ALA A 34 4.58 17.41 -4.14
N HIS A 35 4.20 17.32 -2.86
CA HIS A 35 4.36 18.41 -1.91
C HIS A 35 5.83 18.75 -1.66
N ILE A 36 6.68 17.72 -1.47
CA ILE A 36 8.12 17.94 -1.33
C ILE A 36 8.69 18.61 -2.56
N GLU A 37 8.36 18.14 -3.76
CA GLU A 37 8.89 18.72 -5.00
C GLU A 37 8.41 20.17 -5.20
N TRP A 38 7.18 20.49 -4.80
CA TRP A 38 6.68 21.87 -4.83
C TRP A 38 7.39 22.77 -3.83
N SER A 39 7.60 22.29 -2.60
CA SER A 39 8.25 23.07 -1.53
C SER A 39 9.76 23.17 -1.69
N PHE A 40 10.37 22.17 -2.31
CA PHE A 40 11.82 22.01 -2.47
C PHE A 40 12.12 21.45 -3.87
N PRO A 41 12.05 22.28 -4.91
CA PRO A 41 12.23 21.83 -6.29
C PRO A 41 13.61 21.20 -6.51
N GLY A 42 13.65 20.13 -7.31
CA GLY A 42 14.88 19.41 -7.65
C GLY A 42 15.37 18.41 -6.60
N ARG A 43 14.58 18.15 -5.55
CA ARG A 43 14.93 17.15 -4.53
C ARG A 43 14.78 15.72 -5.03
N PHE A 44 13.83 15.46 -5.93
CA PHE A 44 13.68 14.16 -6.55
C PHE A 44 14.01 14.22 -8.04
N THR A 45 14.76 13.23 -8.51
CA THR A 45 14.89 13.02 -9.95
C THR A 45 13.57 12.51 -10.50
N GLN A 46 13.20 12.94 -11.71
CA GLN A 46 12.00 12.46 -12.41
C GLN A 46 11.97 10.93 -12.53
N ALA A 47 13.15 10.31 -12.69
CA ALA A 47 13.30 8.85 -12.70
C ALA A 47 12.87 8.20 -11.37
N ASN A 48 13.20 8.81 -10.22
CA ASN A 48 12.81 8.28 -8.91
C ASN A 48 11.32 8.44 -8.65
N VAL A 49 10.73 9.58 -9.05
CA VAL A 49 9.28 9.80 -8.96
C VAL A 49 8.52 8.78 -9.81
N LEU A 50 8.98 8.53 -11.05
CA LEU A 50 8.38 7.54 -11.93
C LEU A 50 8.49 6.12 -11.37
N ARG A 51 9.66 5.74 -10.83
CA ARG A 51 9.84 4.44 -10.16
C ARG A 51 8.87 4.27 -8.99
N LEU A 52 8.68 5.30 -8.18
CA LEU A 52 7.76 5.27 -7.05
C LEU A 52 6.30 5.07 -7.52
N LEU A 53 5.88 5.80 -8.55
CA LEU A 53 4.54 5.64 -9.16
C LEU A 53 4.32 4.23 -9.69
N VAL A 54 5.29 3.68 -10.42
CA VAL A 54 5.22 2.32 -10.97
C VAL A 54 5.13 1.29 -9.86
N VAL A 55 5.93 1.43 -8.79
CA VAL A 55 5.90 0.52 -7.64
C VAL A 55 4.54 0.56 -6.94
N GLY A 56 4.00 1.75 -6.66
CA GLY A 56 2.72 1.85 -5.99
C GLY A 56 1.56 1.32 -6.81
N ILE A 57 1.51 1.65 -8.11
CA ILE A 57 0.52 1.08 -9.04
C ILE A 57 0.66 -0.44 -9.13
N GLY A 58 1.89 -0.95 -9.21
CA GLY A 58 2.18 -2.38 -9.28
C GLY A 58 1.71 -3.13 -8.02
N ILE A 59 1.95 -2.58 -6.83
CA ILE A 59 1.51 -3.15 -5.56
C ILE A 59 -0.01 -3.18 -5.48
N CYS A 60 -0.67 -2.06 -5.80
CA CYS A 60 -2.14 -1.97 -5.83
C CYS A 60 -2.74 -2.98 -6.81
N TYR A 61 -2.16 -3.11 -8.01
CA TYR A 61 -2.58 -4.09 -9.00
C TYR A 61 -2.41 -5.54 -8.51
N CYS A 62 -1.28 -5.87 -7.89
CA CYS A 62 -1.02 -7.21 -7.38
C CYS A 62 -1.99 -7.59 -6.26
N VAL A 63 -2.34 -6.66 -5.39
CA VAL A 63 -3.28 -6.89 -4.30
C VAL A 63 -4.72 -7.08 -4.83
N LEU A 64 -5.13 -6.33 -5.85
CA LEU A 64 -6.42 -6.51 -6.52
C LEU A 64 -6.54 -7.85 -7.27
N ARG A 65 -5.43 -8.60 -7.41
CA ARG A 65 -5.44 -9.97 -7.94
C ARG A 65 -5.65 -11.03 -6.85
N PHE A 66 -5.80 -10.64 -5.59
CA PHE A 66 -6.10 -11.49 -4.44
C PHE A 66 -5.19 -12.72 -4.27
N LYS A 67 -3.91 -12.61 -4.65
CA LYS A 67 -2.95 -13.71 -4.51
C LYS A 67 -2.33 -13.75 -3.12
N LEU A 68 -2.14 -14.94 -2.56
CA LEU A 68 -1.59 -15.09 -1.21
C LEU A 68 -0.15 -14.52 -1.10
N TRP A 69 0.67 -14.69 -2.13
CA TRP A 69 2.01 -14.07 -2.14
C TRP A 69 1.93 -12.53 -2.17
N ALA A 70 0.94 -11.97 -2.89
CA ALA A 70 0.78 -10.52 -3.03
C ALA A 70 0.43 -9.88 -1.68
N ARG A 71 -0.36 -10.58 -0.84
CA ARG A 71 -0.61 -10.18 0.55
C ARG A 71 0.70 -10.06 1.35
N LYS A 72 1.57 -11.07 1.30
CA LYS A 72 2.86 -11.06 2.03
C LYS A 72 3.76 -9.91 1.56
N MET A 73 3.85 -9.71 0.24
CA MET A 73 4.61 -8.61 -0.33
C MET A 73 4.04 -7.25 0.08
N CYS A 74 2.71 -7.10 0.08
CA CYS A 74 2.07 -5.86 0.50
C CYS A 74 2.39 -5.52 1.95
N ILE A 75 2.33 -6.48 2.87
CA ILE A 75 2.72 -6.27 4.28
C ILE A 75 4.18 -5.78 4.37
N PHE A 76 5.08 -6.44 3.65
CA PHE A 76 6.50 -6.05 3.63
C PHE A 76 6.69 -4.60 3.13
N PHE A 77 6.08 -4.24 2.00
CA PHE A 77 6.16 -2.88 1.48
C PHE A 77 5.52 -1.85 2.39
N ASN A 78 4.36 -2.16 3.00
CA ASN A 78 3.71 -1.27 3.95
C ASN A 78 4.62 -0.97 5.14
N ILE A 79 5.28 -1.99 5.71
CA ILE A 79 6.24 -1.80 6.81
C ILE A 79 7.41 -0.92 6.37
N GLY A 80 7.95 -1.13 5.16
CA GLY A 80 9.01 -0.28 4.60
C GLY A 80 8.57 1.18 4.47
N VAL A 81 7.37 1.42 3.93
CA VAL A 81 6.81 2.78 3.78
C VAL A 81 6.61 3.44 5.15
N ILE A 82 6.06 2.71 6.13
CA ILE A 82 5.90 3.20 7.51
C ILE A 82 7.27 3.56 8.08
N GLY A 83 8.28 2.70 7.93
CA GLY A 83 9.63 2.94 8.44
C GLY A 83 10.24 4.22 7.86
N VAL A 84 10.13 4.43 6.53
CA VAL A 84 10.67 5.64 5.88
C VAL A 84 9.96 6.91 6.36
N HIS A 85 8.63 6.90 6.50
CA HIS A 85 7.89 8.07 6.97
C HIS A 85 8.10 8.33 8.46
N PHE A 86 8.26 7.26 9.26
CA PHE A 86 8.63 7.40 10.66
C PHE A 86 10.03 7.99 10.83
N LEU A 87 11.01 7.53 10.04
CA LEU A 87 12.35 8.14 10.01
C LEU A 87 12.30 9.61 9.60
N PHE A 88 11.48 9.96 8.62
CA PHE A 88 11.26 11.37 8.24
C PHE A 88 10.71 12.21 9.42
N LEU A 89 9.73 11.68 10.17
CA LEU A 89 9.19 12.35 11.35
C LEU A 89 10.24 12.53 12.45
N VAL A 90 11.06 11.50 12.71
CA VAL A 90 12.16 11.58 13.70
C VAL A 90 13.21 12.60 13.27
N ALA A 91 13.64 12.57 12.00
CA ALA A 91 14.59 13.54 11.46
C ALA A 91 14.06 14.97 11.56
N ARG A 92 12.76 15.16 11.40
CA ARG A 92 12.11 16.47 11.52
C ARG A 92 12.13 17.01 12.95
N ILE A 93 11.88 16.17 13.95
CA ILE A 93 11.99 16.56 15.37
C ILE A 93 13.43 16.99 15.69
N ALA A 94 14.42 16.27 15.15
CA ALA A 94 15.83 16.60 15.33
C ALA A 94 16.27 17.89 14.59
N ALA A 95 15.66 18.20 13.44
CA ALA A 95 16.04 19.32 12.58
C ALA A 95 15.30 20.66 12.87
N LEU A 96 14.61 20.78 14.02
CA LEU A 96 13.96 22.01 14.51
C LEU A 96 13.03 22.72 13.49
N GLY A 97 12.26 21.95 12.71
CA GLY A 97 11.09 22.50 12.00
C GLY A 97 11.36 23.29 10.71
N LEU A 98 12.50 23.13 10.04
CA LEU A 98 12.80 23.77 8.74
C LEU A 98 11.94 23.30 7.55
N THR A 99 10.89 22.52 7.79
CA THR A 99 10.02 21.96 6.74
C THR A 99 8.57 22.37 6.97
N PRO A 100 7.72 22.50 5.95
CA PRO A 100 6.31 22.87 6.12
C PRO A 100 5.54 21.88 7.00
N ASP A 101 4.72 22.34 7.96
CA ASP A 101 3.95 21.48 8.90
C ASP A 101 3.02 20.49 8.20
N SER A 102 2.55 20.84 7.01
CA SER A 102 1.83 19.96 6.10
C SER A 102 2.58 18.65 5.82
N LEU A 103 3.91 18.67 5.66
CA LEU A 103 4.70 17.45 5.41
C LEU A 103 4.69 16.50 6.61
N THR A 104 4.61 17.01 7.85
CA THR A 104 4.42 16.19 9.06
C THR A 104 3.08 15.47 9.01
N VAL A 105 2.02 16.21 8.66
CA VAL A 105 0.66 15.66 8.58
C VAL A 105 0.60 14.58 7.51
N HIS A 106 1.20 14.80 6.34
CA HIS A 106 1.30 13.77 5.30
C HIS A 106 2.08 12.53 5.76
N ALA A 107 3.22 12.71 6.44
CA ALA A 107 4.01 11.57 6.91
C ALA A 107 3.27 10.77 8.00
N LEU A 108 2.59 11.44 8.92
CA LEU A 108 1.71 10.79 9.91
C LEU A 108 0.55 10.05 9.23
N LEU A 109 -0.11 10.70 8.27
CA LEU A 109 -1.20 10.10 7.51
C LEU A 109 -0.73 8.84 6.79
N ASN A 110 0.45 8.85 6.17
CA ASN A 110 1.04 7.67 5.53
C ASN A 110 1.28 6.55 6.55
N CYS A 111 1.88 6.85 7.70
CA CYS A 111 2.05 5.86 8.77
C CYS A 111 0.71 5.25 9.22
N VAL A 112 -0.33 6.06 9.36
CA VAL A 112 -1.67 5.60 9.77
C VAL A 112 -2.34 4.74 8.68
N LEU A 113 -2.34 5.20 7.42
CA LEU A 113 -2.98 4.48 6.32
C LEU A 113 -2.30 3.14 6.05
N PHE A 114 -0.97 3.12 5.95
CA PHE A 114 -0.22 1.87 5.76
C PHE A 114 -0.25 1.00 7.02
N GLY A 115 -0.33 1.60 8.22
CA GLY A 115 -0.53 0.89 9.48
C GLY A 115 -1.87 0.15 9.54
N PHE A 116 -2.97 0.84 9.23
CA PHE A 116 -4.30 0.21 9.16
C PHE A 116 -4.37 -0.84 8.05
N SER A 117 -3.84 -0.55 6.86
CA SER A 117 -3.77 -1.54 5.78
C SER A 117 -3.05 -2.81 6.25
N THR A 118 -1.89 -2.65 6.90
CA THR A 118 -1.11 -3.77 7.44
C THR A 118 -1.85 -4.53 8.53
N TRP A 119 -2.49 -3.80 9.45
CA TRP A 119 -3.30 -4.38 10.52
C TRP A 119 -4.37 -5.32 9.96
N PHE A 120 -5.20 -4.84 9.03
CA PHE A 120 -6.24 -5.66 8.41
C PHE A 120 -5.65 -6.81 7.59
N LEU A 121 -4.52 -6.60 6.89
CA LEU A 121 -3.86 -7.66 6.14
C LEU A 121 -3.28 -8.76 7.03
N ILE A 122 -2.90 -8.48 8.29
CA ILE A 122 -2.34 -9.51 9.19
C ILE A 122 -3.44 -10.36 9.85
N ARG A 123 -4.66 -9.83 10.00
CA ARG A 123 -5.76 -10.53 10.68
C ARG A 123 -6.00 -11.94 10.12
N PRO A 124 -6.40 -12.89 10.98
CA PRO A 124 -6.62 -14.28 10.55
C PRO A 124 -7.74 -14.42 9.52
N GLU A 125 -8.77 -13.57 9.58
CA GLU A 125 -9.90 -13.58 8.63
C GLU A 125 -9.49 -13.23 7.20
N THR A 126 -8.61 -12.23 7.03
CA THR A 126 -8.02 -11.95 5.72
C THR A 126 -7.03 -13.04 5.34
N ALA A 127 -6.32 -13.63 6.30
CA ALA A 127 -5.41 -14.74 6.02
C ALA A 127 -6.11 -15.97 5.46
N SER A 128 -7.26 -16.37 6.01
CA SER A 128 -8.05 -17.51 5.55
C SER A 128 -8.62 -17.23 4.16
N PHE A 129 -9.21 -16.04 3.93
CA PHE A 129 -9.77 -15.66 2.63
C PHE A 129 -8.75 -15.80 1.48
N PHE A 130 -7.53 -15.27 1.67
CA PHE A 130 -6.50 -15.38 0.64
C PHE A 130 -5.98 -16.82 0.47
N LYS A 131 -5.98 -17.65 1.52
CA LYS A 131 -5.61 -19.07 1.41
C LYS A 131 -6.65 -19.88 0.65
N GLU A 132 -7.94 -19.65 0.89
CA GLU A 132 -9.04 -20.32 0.20
C GLU A 132 -9.03 -20.01 -1.29
N LEU A 133 -8.84 -18.73 -1.66
CA LEU A 133 -8.71 -18.33 -3.07
C LEU A 133 -7.51 -18.96 -3.76
N ASP A 134 -6.37 -19.04 -3.08
CA ASP A 134 -5.14 -19.65 -3.63
C ASP A 134 -5.31 -21.17 -3.83
N ALA A 135 -5.95 -21.85 -2.86
CA ALA A 135 -6.26 -23.27 -2.96
C ALA A 135 -7.24 -23.57 -4.11
N LYS A 136 -8.29 -22.75 -4.27
CA LYS A 136 -9.23 -22.88 -5.39
C LYS A 136 -8.55 -22.66 -6.74
N ALA A 137 -7.73 -21.61 -6.85
CA ALA A 137 -7.00 -21.34 -8.08
C ALA A 137 -6.04 -22.48 -8.49
N LYS A 138 -5.43 -23.14 -7.51
CA LYS A 138 -4.56 -24.30 -7.75
C LYS A 138 -5.36 -25.55 -8.17
N ALA A 139 -6.50 -25.81 -7.54
CA ALA A 139 -7.38 -26.92 -7.93
C ALA A 139 -7.90 -26.75 -9.37
N ASP A 140 -8.30 -25.53 -9.75
CA ASP A 140 -8.77 -25.22 -11.11
C ASP A 140 -7.64 -25.39 -12.15
N SER A 141 -6.40 -25.01 -11.82
CA SER A 141 -5.27 -25.21 -12.73
C SER A 141 -4.93 -26.68 -12.94
N ASP A 142 -4.96 -27.48 -11.87
CA ASP A 142 -4.64 -28.91 -11.92
C ASP A 142 -5.72 -29.67 -12.71
N ALA A 143 -7.00 -29.30 -12.57
CA ALA A 143 -8.11 -29.87 -13.34
C ALA A 143 -8.10 -29.50 -14.83
N SER A 144 -7.51 -28.35 -15.20
CA SER A 144 -7.37 -27.93 -16.61
C SER A 144 -6.15 -28.54 -17.32
N ALA A 145 -5.24 -29.15 -16.54
CA ALA A 145 -4.01 -29.78 -17.04
C ALA A 145 -4.14 -31.31 -17.18
N SER A 146 -5.23 -31.89 -16.67
CA SER A 146 -5.64 -33.30 -16.84
C SER A 146 -6.60 -33.48 -17.99
#